data_AF-A0A4Z1GDJ0-F1
#
_entry.id   AF-A0A4Z1GDJ0-F1
#
_cell.length_a   1.000
_cell.length_b   1.000
_cell.length_c   1.000
_cell.angle_alpha   90.00
_cell.angle_beta   90.00
_cell.angle_gamma   90.00
#
_symmetry.space_group_name_H-M   'P 1'
#
loop_
_entity.id
_entity.type
_entity.pdbx_description
1 polymer ?
#
loop_
_entity_poly.entity_id
_entity_poly.type
_entity_poly.pdbx_seq_one_letter_code
_entity_poly.pdbx_strand_id
1 'polypeptide(L)'
;MSSSTLSSKRASSSRNTPSAEQETKRAKKSDAPPKQYVYVVLHETSFGGDHTAVEGVFSTLEDATNGLKKIVNSEYIHLYEDVEEAGIEVTERNGLVKWHSSDAGEGEEVSLYVQKHSLRAPGSIRQREWGVESGDEDLVEEKQEEEGVEDMEE
;
A
#
# COMPACT_ATOMS: atom_id res chain seq x y z
N MET A 1 -19.93 5.98 -82.96
CA MET A 1 -18.79 5.65 -82.08
C MET A 1 -19.31 5.55 -80.66
N SER A 2 -18.99 4.45 -79.96
CA SER A 2 -18.92 4.28 -78.49
C SER A 2 -20.21 4.54 -77.68
N SER A 3 -20.89 3.55 -77.08
CA SER A 3 -20.51 2.62 -75.98
C SER A 3 -21.21 3.01 -74.67
N SER A 4 -21.87 2.01 -74.05
CA SER A 4 -21.94 1.77 -72.59
C SER A 4 -22.76 2.75 -71.72
N THR A 5 -23.47 2.41 -70.63
CA THR A 5 -23.71 1.18 -69.84
C THR A 5 -24.67 1.51 -68.67
N LEU A 6 -25.32 0.47 -68.12
CA LEU A 6 -25.69 0.23 -66.69
C LEU A 6 -26.80 1.10 -66.06
N SER A 7 -27.98 0.55 -65.76
CA SER A 7 -28.35 -0.39 -64.68
C SER A 7 -28.43 0.24 -63.27
N SER A 8 -29.65 0.34 -62.74
CA SER A 8 -29.95 0.02 -61.33
C SER A 8 -31.46 -0.07 -61.09
N LYS A 9 -31.97 -1.31 -61.05
CA LYS A 9 -33.23 -1.66 -60.40
C LYS A 9 -33.00 -1.61 -58.88
N ARG A 10 -33.62 -0.67 -58.17
CA ARG A 10 -33.71 -0.73 -56.70
C ARG A 10 -34.85 -1.69 -56.33
N ALA A 11 -34.48 -2.87 -55.85
CA ALA A 11 -35.40 -3.82 -55.24
C ALA A 11 -35.84 -3.31 -53.85
N SER A 12 -37.13 -3.43 -53.62
CA SER A 12 -37.84 -3.12 -52.39
C SER A 12 -37.68 -4.21 -51.33
N SER A 13 -37.43 -3.77 -50.08
CA SER A 13 -38.13 -4.21 -48.86
C SER A 13 -38.41 -5.70 -48.64
N SER A 14 -37.64 -6.33 -47.75
CA SER A 14 -38.20 -6.82 -46.46
C SER A 14 -37.05 -7.01 -45.46
N ARG A 15 -37.12 -6.31 -44.32
CA ARG A 15 -36.20 -6.51 -43.20
C ARG A 15 -36.87 -7.48 -42.23
N ASN A 16 -36.30 -8.67 -42.13
CA ASN A 16 -36.55 -9.61 -41.03
C ASN A 16 -36.31 -8.91 -39.70
N THR A 17 -37.25 -9.02 -38.77
CA THR A 17 -37.06 -8.72 -37.35
C THR A 17 -36.30 -9.88 -36.70
N PRO A 18 -35.15 -9.66 -36.04
CA PRO A 18 -34.72 -10.56 -34.99
C PRO A 18 -35.25 -10.07 -33.65
N SER A 19 -36.07 -10.90 -33.01
CA SER A 19 -36.40 -10.80 -31.59
C SER A 19 -35.11 -11.05 -30.81
N ALA A 20 -34.52 -10.00 -30.25
CA ALA A 20 -33.39 -10.13 -29.33
C ALA A 20 -33.93 -10.51 -27.95
N GLU A 21 -33.71 -11.77 -27.57
CA GLU A 21 -33.80 -12.22 -26.18
C GLU A 21 -33.02 -11.26 -25.28
N GLN A 22 -33.68 -10.74 -24.25
CA GLN A 22 -33.02 -9.99 -23.18
C GLN A 22 -32.13 -10.97 -22.41
N GLU A 23 -30.85 -11.06 -22.80
CA GLU A 23 -29.82 -11.57 -21.91
C GLU A 23 -29.81 -10.71 -20.64
N THR A 24 -30.33 -11.26 -19.55
CA THR A 24 -30.13 -10.74 -18.20
C THR A 24 -28.64 -10.72 -17.93
N LYS A 25 -28.03 -9.54 -18.06
CA LYS A 25 -26.65 -9.27 -17.67
C LYS A 25 -26.52 -9.54 -16.18
N ARG A 26 -26.02 -10.73 -15.84
CA ARG A 26 -25.57 -11.11 -14.49
C ARG A 26 -24.62 -10.01 -14.02
N ALA A 27 -24.98 -9.33 -12.93
CA ALA A 27 -24.14 -8.30 -12.34
C ALA A 27 -22.74 -8.89 -12.12
N LYS A 28 -21.73 -8.26 -12.71
CA LYS A 28 -20.33 -8.58 -12.41
C LYS A 28 -20.18 -8.37 -10.91
N LYS A 29 -19.87 -9.43 -10.16
CA LYS A 29 -19.35 -9.30 -8.80
C LYS A 29 -18.18 -8.33 -8.92
N SER A 30 -18.31 -7.11 -8.41
CA SER A 30 -17.22 -6.17 -8.40
C SER A 30 -16.13 -6.82 -7.57
N ASP A 31 -14.98 -7.10 -8.19
CA ASP A 31 -13.79 -7.50 -7.45
C ASP A 31 -13.55 -6.51 -6.32
N ALA A 32 -13.10 -7.01 -5.17
CA ALA A 32 -12.74 -6.15 -4.06
C ALA A 32 -11.68 -5.13 -4.55
N PRO A 33 -11.77 -3.85 -4.14
CA PRO A 33 -10.77 -2.87 -4.54
C PRO A 33 -9.37 -3.36 -4.16
N PRO A 34 -8.34 -3.06 -4.97
CA PRO A 34 -6.99 -3.54 -4.71
C PRO A 34 -6.51 -3.06 -3.33
N LYS A 35 -5.81 -3.92 -2.59
CA LYS A 35 -5.19 -3.57 -1.30
C LYS A 35 -4.21 -2.41 -1.54
N GLN A 36 -4.52 -1.25 -0.97
CA GLN A 36 -3.63 -0.10 -0.98
C GLN A 36 -2.78 -0.11 0.29
N TYR A 37 -1.54 0.35 0.18
CA TYR A 37 -0.60 0.43 1.28
C TYR A 37 -0.06 1.86 1.39
N VAL A 38 0.36 2.22 2.59
CA VAL A 38 1.21 3.38 2.85
C VAL A 38 2.48 2.92 3.55
N TYR A 39 3.54 3.67 3.36
CA TYR A 39 4.85 3.45 3.95
C TYR A 39 5.16 4.63 4.85
N VAL A 40 5.29 4.36 6.14
CA VAL A 40 5.49 5.37 7.17
C VAL A 40 6.95 5.31 7.60
N VAL A 41 7.65 6.44 7.54
CA VAL A 41 9.01 6.55 8.11
C VAL A 41 8.86 6.94 9.57
N LEU A 42 9.36 6.07 10.44
CA LEU A 42 9.35 6.25 11.89
C LEU A 42 10.76 6.56 12.39
N HIS A 43 10.83 7.44 13.37
CA HIS A 43 12.05 7.88 14.04
C HIS A 43 11.90 7.59 15.53
N GLU A 44 12.70 6.66 16.02
CA GLU A 44 12.74 6.25 17.41
C GLU A 44 14.02 6.76 18.07
N THR A 45 13.88 7.45 19.19
CA THR A 45 14.99 7.98 19.98
C THR A 45 14.80 7.58 21.44
N SER A 46 15.90 7.27 22.12
CA SER A 46 15.92 6.99 23.57
C SER A 46 16.07 8.23 24.46
N PHE A 47 16.24 9.43 23.86
CA PHE A 47 16.44 10.67 24.60
C PHE A 47 15.24 11.06 25.46
N GLY A 48 15.36 10.96 26.79
CA GLY A 48 14.30 11.33 27.72
C GLY A 48 13.15 10.32 27.85
N GLY A 49 13.25 9.16 27.20
CA GLY A 49 12.25 8.09 27.16
C GLY A 49 12.10 7.50 25.76
N ASP A 50 11.24 6.49 25.61
CA ASP A 50 10.91 5.91 24.29
C ASP A 50 10.04 6.90 23.51
N HIS A 51 10.65 7.63 22.57
CA HIS A 51 9.95 8.56 21.70
C HIS A 51 9.93 8.03 20.26
N THR A 52 8.72 7.85 19.71
CA THR A 52 8.52 7.51 18.31
C THR A 52 7.82 8.67 17.60
N ALA A 53 8.46 9.24 16.59
CA ALA A 53 7.92 10.27 15.72
C ALA A 53 7.65 9.74 14.31
N VAL A 54 6.65 10.33 13.63
CA VAL A 54 6.36 10.08 12.22
C VAL A 54 7.03 11.18 11.39
N GLU A 55 8.03 10.81 10.61
CA GLU A 55 8.77 11.75 9.76
C GLU A 55 8.12 11.94 8.39
N GLY A 56 7.39 10.92 7.91
CA GLY A 56 6.70 11.00 6.64
C GLY A 56 5.80 9.81 6.33
N VAL A 57 4.81 10.03 5.48
CA VAL A 57 3.89 9.01 4.97
C VAL A 57 3.92 9.04 3.45
N PHE A 58 4.24 7.91 2.85
CA PHE A 58 4.49 7.78 1.41
C PHE A 58 3.58 6.70 0.81
N SER A 59 3.25 6.85 -0.46
CA SER A 59 2.49 5.85 -1.22
C SER A 59 3.36 4.73 -1.78
N THR A 60 4.68 4.94 -1.88
CA THR A 60 5.65 3.98 -2.42
C THR A 60 6.78 3.71 -1.43
N LEU A 61 7.33 2.49 -1.50
CA LEU A 61 8.50 2.10 -0.69
C LEU A 61 9.75 2.88 -1.10
N GLU A 62 9.88 3.18 -2.40
CA GLU A 62 11.03 3.92 -2.94
C GLU A 62 11.08 5.34 -2.37
N ASP A 63 9.94 6.05 -2.38
CA ASP A 63 9.87 7.40 -1.81
C ASP A 63 10.13 7.38 -0.30
N ALA A 64 9.58 6.40 0.42
CA ALA A 64 9.84 6.24 1.86
C ALA A 64 11.33 5.99 2.14
N THR A 65 11.97 5.14 1.33
CA THR A 65 13.41 4.85 1.44
C THR A 65 14.25 6.09 1.17
N ASN A 66 13.90 6.87 0.15
CA ASN A 66 14.58 8.12 -0.17
C ASN A 66 14.36 9.19 0.91
N GLY A 67 13.17 9.23 1.51
CA GLY A 67 12.86 10.06 2.67
C GLY A 67 13.74 9.72 3.87
N LEU A 68 13.84 8.43 4.23
CA LEU A 68 14.72 7.94 5.29
C LEU A 68 16.18 8.33 5.04
N LYS A 69 16.70 8.04 3.83
CA LYS A 69 18.07 8.42 3.42
C LYS A 69 18.34 9.91 3.60
N LYS A 70 17.36 10.75 3.25
CA LYS A 70 17.49 12.21 3.39
C LYS A 70 17.69 12.61 4.85
N ILE A 71 16.92 12.03 5.77
CA ILE A 71 16.99 12.31 7.21
C ILE A 71 18.36 11.88 7.76
N VAL A 72 18.75 10.62 7.48
CA VAL A 72 20.07 10.10 7.88
C VAL A 72 21.19 11.01 7.38
N ASN A 73 21.14 11.41 6.11
CA ASN A 73 22.16 12.28 5.53
C ASN A 73 22.15 13.70 6.09
N SER A 74 21.00 14.25 6.48
CA SER A 74 20.93 15.62 7.01
C SER A 74 21.28 15.70 8.49
N GLU A 75 20.91 14.68 9.27
CA GLU A 75 20.97 14.73 10.73
C GLU A 75 22.12 13.90 11.29
N TYR A 76 22.45 12.77 10.67
CA TYR A 76 23.31 11.76 11.30
C TYR A 76 24.62 11.50 10.53
N ILE A 77 24.80 12.04 9.32
CA ILE A 77 25.98 11.75 8.49
C ILE A 77 27.30 12.19 9.14
N HIS A 78 27.25 13.20 10.00
CA HIS A 78 28.43 13.74 10.69
C HIS A 78 28.95 12.81 11.80
N LEU A 79 28.17 11.78 12.15
CA LEU A 79 28.57 10.75 13.11
C LEU A 79 29.51 9.71 12.48
N TYR A 80 29.60 9.67 11.16
CA TYR A 80 30.40 8.68 10.42
C TYR A 80 31.55 9.38 9.70
N GLU A 81 32.74 8.83 9.80
CA GLU A 81 33.90 9.30 9.02
C GLU A 81 33.74 8.97 7.54
N ASP A 82 33.11 7.83 7.22
CA ASP A 82 32.80 7.38 5.87
C ASP A 82 31.29 7.18 5.67
N VAL A 83 30.74 7.75 4.59
CA VAL A 83 29.29 7.66 4.26
C VAL A 83 28.83 6.23 4.00
N GLU A 84 29.75 5.35 3.58
CA GLU A 84 29.46 3.91 3.41
C GLU A 84 29.25 3.20 4.76
N GLU A 85 29.84 3.73 5.83
CA GLU A 85 29.75 3.22 7.20
C GLU A 85 28.43 3.63 7.88
N ALA A 86 27.75 4.65 7.35
CA ALA A 86 26.40 5.04 7.78
C ALA A 86 25.33 3.96 7.53
N GLY A 87 25.69 2.80 6.97
CA GLY A 87 25.02 1.51 7.18
C GLY A 87 23.50 1.54 7.12
N ILE A 88 22.92 1.60 5.92
CA ILE A 88 21.49 1.35 5.74
C ILE A 88 21.26 -0.15 5.63
N GLU A 89 20.65 -0.75 6.65
CA GLU A 89 20.26 -2.15 6.63
C GLU A 89 18.96 -2.32 5.83
N VAL A 90 19.01 -3.13 4.78
CA VAL A 90 17.81 -3.61 4.10
C VAL A 90 17.40 -4.90 4.79
N THR A 91 16.35 -4.86 5.61
CA THR A 91 15.90 -6.06 6.32
C THR A 91 15.16 -6.99 5.35
N GLU A 92 15.58 -8.26 5.31
CA GLU A 92 15.24 -9.19 4.22
C GLU A 92 13.76 -9.61 4.17
N ARG A 93 12.97 -9.35 5.22
CA ARG A 93 11.54 -9.63 5.20
C ARG A 93 10.78 -8.41 4.66
N ASN A 94 10.42 -8.48 3.38
CA ASN A 94 9.63 -7.49 2.64
C ASN A 94 10.38 -6.24 2.12
N GLY A 95 11.71 -6.24 2.14
CA GLY A 95 12.53 -5.17 1.54
C GLY A 95 12.38 -3.80 2.21
N LEU A 96 11.95 -3.80 3.48
CA LEU A 96 11.83 -2.57 4.26
C LEU A 96 13.20 -2.15 4.78
N VAL A 97 13.41 -0.84 4.81
CA VAL A 97 14.70 -0.24 5.14
C VAL A 97 14.70 0.21 6.59
N LYS A 98 15.80 -0.10 7.29
CA LYS A 98 16.09 0.38 8.64
C LYS A 98 17.50 0.95 8.68
N TRP A 99 17.66 2.03 9.42
CA TRP A 99 18.91 2.60 9.85
C TRP A 99 18.92 2.68 11.37
N HIS A 100 20.07 2.49 11.98
CA HIS A 100 20.22 2.47 13.43
C HIS A 100 21.60 2.99 13.82
N SER A 101 21.65 3.79 14.88
CA SER A 101 22.89 4.16 15.57
C SER A 101 22.70 3.99 17.07
N SER A 102 23.68 3.35 17.72
CA SER A 102 23.74 3.20 19.17
C SER A 102 24.40 4.39 19.88
N ASP A 103 24.97 5.32 19.11
CA ASP A 103 25.51 6.59 19.61
C ASP A 103 25.26 7.68 18.57
N ALA A 104 24.12 8.36 18.70
CA ALA A 104 23.74 9.50 17.88
C ALA A 104 24.27 10.84 18.43
N GLY A 105 25.11 10.79 19.47
CA GLY A 105 25.49 11.93 20.30
C GLY A 105 24.96 11.78 21.72
N GLU A 106 25.75 12.21 22.70
CA GLU A 106 25.41 12.19 24.15
C GLU A 106 24.98 10.81 24.71
N GLY A 107 25.29 9.71 24.02
CA GLY A 107 24.91 8.35 24.43
C GLY A 107 23.47 7.96 24.08
N GLU A 108 22.86 8.65 23.11
CA GLU A 108 21.52 8.37 22.62
C GLU A 108 21.52 7.27 21.56
N GLU A 109 20.62 6.30 21.71
CA GLU A 109 20.27 5.37 20.66
C GLU A 109 19.16 5.95 19.77
N VAL A 110 19.35 5.85 18.46
CA VAL A 110 18.41 6.29 17.43
C VAL A 110 18.16 5.17 16.42
N SER A 111 16.91 4.97 16.03
CA SER A 111 16.51 4.09 14.94
C SER A 111 15.56 4.80 13.98
N LEU A 112 15.85 4.72 12.68
CA LEU A 112 14.96 5.20 11.62
C LEU A 112 14.53 4.02 10.76
N TYR A 113 13.24 3.83 10.52
CA TYR A 113 12.79 2.68 9.72
C TYR A 113 11.48 2.92 8.98
N VAL A 114 11.27 2.16 7.90
CA VAL A 114 10.03 2.18 7.12
C VAL A 114 9.08 1.09 7.60
N GLN A 115 7.86 1.47 7.97
CA GLN A 115 6.78 0.55 8.29
C GLN A 115 5.70 0.56 7.21
N LYS A 116 5.27 -0.62 6.76
CA LYS A 116 4.20 -0.78 5.77
C LYS A 116 2.85 -0.98 6.46
N HIS A 117 1.87 -0.14 6.13
CA HIS A 117 0.51 -0.22 6.65
C HIS A 117 -0.50 -0.42 5.52
N SER A 118 -1.51 -1.26 5.73
CA SER A 118 -2.63 -1.39 4.80
C SER A 118 -3.65 -0.28 5.02
N LEU A 119 -4.10 0.35 3.93
CA LEU A 119 -5.17 1.34 4.02
C LEU A 119 -6.51 0.63 4.20
N ARG A 120 -7.27 1.10 5.19
CA ARG A 120 -8.66 0.68 5.34
C ARG A 120 -9.51 1.28 4.21
N ALA A 121 -10.55 0.56 3.81
CA ALA A 121 -11.46 1.05 2.79
C ALA A 121 -12.10 2.38 3.22
N PRO A 122 -12.37 3.31 2.28
CA PRO A 122 -13.14 4.50 2.57
C PRO A 122 -14.49 4.15 3.23
N GLY A 123 -14.84 4.84 4.33
CA GLY A 123 -16.08 4.61 5.07
C GLY A 123 -16.07 3.38 6.00
N SER A 124 -14.93 2.69 6.16
CA SER A 124 -14.79 1.55 7.09
C SER A 124 -14.91 1.91 8.57
N ILE A 125 -14.61 3.16 8.93
CA ILE A 125 -14.75 3.68 10.30
C ILE A 125 -16.02 4.54 10.33
N ARG A 126 -16.94 4.24 11.24
CA ARG A 126 -18.16 5.03 11.44
C ARG A 126 -17.80 6.40 12.03
N GLN A 127 -18.46 7.44 11.53
CA GLN A 127 -18.33 8.78 12.13
C GLN A 127 -18.84 8.72 13.58
N ARG A 128 -18.04 9.24 14.52
CA ARG A 128 -18.39 9.35 15.94
C ARG A 128 -18.49 10.82 16.33
N GLU A 129 -19.34 11.11 17.31
CA GLU A 129 -19.45 12.42 17.93
C GLU A 129 -18.44 12.55 19.08
N TRP A 130 -17.87 13.74 19.26
CA TRP A 130 -16.97 14.01 20.38
C TRP A 130 -17.74 14.02 21.70
N GLY A 131 -17.23 13.33 22.73
CA GLY A 131 -17.75 13.43 24.10
C GLY A 131 -18.92 12.53 24.46
N VAL A 132 -19.28 11.55 23.60
CA VAL A 132 -20.24 10.50 23.96
C VAL A 132 -19.46 9.22 24.32
N GLU A 133 -19.59 8.76 25.56
CA GLU A 133 -19.03 7.48 26.02
C GLU A 133 -19.60 6.36 25.14
N SER A 134 -18.80 5.88 24.20
CA SER A 134 -19.18 4.83 23.27
C SER A 134 -18.95 3.50 23.98
N GLY A 135 -20.01 2.93 24.56
CA GLY A 135 -19.97 1.55 25.06
C GLY A 135 -20.06 0.57 23.90
N ASP A 136 -18.99 0.38 23.14
CA ASP A 136 -18.89 -0.65 22.11
C ASP A 136 -17.48 -1.27 22.09
N GLU A 137 -17.45 -2.53 22.51
CA GLU A 137 -16.32 -3.45 22.50
C GLU A 137 -15.97 -3.82 21.05
N ASP A 138 -14.99 -3.13 20.45
CA ASP A 138 -14.40 -3.53 19.16
C ASP A 138 -13.54 -4.79 19.37
N LEU A 139 -14.17 -5.95 19.55
CA LEU A 139 -13.53 -7.27 19.46
C LEU A 139 -13.17 -7.53 17.99
N VAL A 140 -11.99 -7.08 17.58
CA VAL A 140 -11.32 -7.60 16.39
C VAL A 140 -10.89 -9.03 16.68
N GLU A 141 -11.67 -10.02 16.22
CA GLU A 141 -11.20 -11.40 16.11
C GLU A 141 -10.02 -11.43 15.12
N GLU A 142 -8.80 -11.39 15.65
CA GLU A 142 -7.63 -11.85 14.91
C GLU A 142 -7.83 -13.34 14.61
N LYS A 143 -8.15 -13.66 13.36
CA LYS A 143 -8.02 -15.02 12.87
C LYS A 143 -6.55 -15.41 12.96
N GLN A 144 -6.20 -16.19 13.97
CA GLN A 144 -4.99 -17.00 13.96
C GLN A 144 -5.07 -17.93 12.74
N GLU A 145 -4.24 -17.67 11.74
CA GLU A 145 -3.91 -18.66 10.73
C GLU A 145 -3.10 -19.74 11.44
N GLU A 146 -3.76 -20.85 11.74
CA GLU A 146 -3.16 -22.07 12.26
C GLU A 146 -2.22 -22.62 11.17
N GLU A 147 -0.92 -22.39 11.35
CA GLU A 147 0.12 -23.00 10.52
C GLU A 147 0.08 -24.52 10.76
N GLY A 148 -0.43 -25.24 9.76
CA GLY A 148 -0.40 -26.70 9.72
C GLY A 148 1.04 -27.20 9.78
N VAL A 149 1.38 -27.86 10.88
CA VAL A 149 2.60 -28.66 11.01
C VAL A 149 2.44 -29.89 10.10
N GLU A 150 3.03 -29.84 8.91
CA GLU A 150 3.25 -31.02 8.09
C GLU A 150 4.61 -31.66 8.43
N ASP A 151 4.50 -32.85 8.99
CA ASP A 151 5.29 -34.05 8.71
C ASP A 151 6.78 -34.10 9.10
N MET A 152 7.06 -34.95 10.10
CA MET A 152 8.33 -35.67 10.20
C MET A 152 7.99 -37.13 10.50
N GLU A 153 7.72 -37.90 9.45
CA GLU A 153 7.70 -39.36 9.51
C GLU A 153 9.12 -39.92 9.75
N GLU A 154 9.11 -41.05 10.44
CA GLU A 154 10.17 -41.78 11.16
C GLU A 154 11.28 -42.39 10.27
#